data_AF-A0A9P7E977-F1
#
_entry.id   AF-A0A9P7E977-F1
#
_cell.length_a   1.000
_cell.length_b   1.000
_cell.length_c   1.000
_cell.angle_alpha   90.00
_cell.angle_beta   90.00
_cell.angle_gamma   90.00
#
_symmetry.space_group_name_H-M   'P 1'
#
loop_
_entity.id
_entity.type
_entity.pdbx_description
1 polymer ?
#
loop_
_entity_poly.entity_id
_entity_poly.type
_entity_poly.pdbx_seq_one_letter_code
_entity_poly.pdbx_strand_id
1 'polypeptide(L)'
;FNRVEFAHSRGVILRDIKPENSAMGVRDMSHIVYLFDFGLAKLYVDPSTGEHIPYRECHVALGVFELQSEQGRRDDLEALGNFLLYLLHSCLPWQKIYAPSKETYLRRMGEMKAESAAFRDLLARSPAEFTTHFDHCRSLKFEEKLN
;
A
#
# COMPACT_ATOMS: atom_id res chain seq x y z
N PHE A 1 -7.79 -5.81 8.41
CA PHE A 1 -7.76 -4.48 9.05
C PHE A 1 -6.77 -4.45 10.23
N ASN A 2 -6.97 -5.27 11.27
CA ASN A 2 -6.17 -5.21 12.52
C ASN A 2 -4.64 -5.32 12.40
N ARG A 3 -4.06 -5.89 11.33
CA ARG A 3 -2.59 -6.06 11.22
C ARG A 3 -1.85 -4.77 10.86
N VAL A 4 -2.37 -4.02 9.88
CA VAL A 4 -1.79 -2.74 9.46
C VAL A 4 -1.97 -1.72 10.59
N GLU A 5 -3.17 -1.65 11.15
CA GLU A 5 -3.47 -0.82 12.31
C GLU A 5 -2.59 -1.19 13.53
N PHE A 6 -2.38 -2.49 13.80
CA PHE A 6 -1.46 -2.92 14.85
C PHE A 6 -0.04 -2.43 14.60
N ALA A 7 0.50 -2.56 13.39
CA ALA A 7 1.82 -2.03 13.06
C ALA A 7 1.89 -0.51 13.26
N HIS A 8 0.88 0.22 12.78
CA HIS A 8 0.78 1.67 12.93
C HIS A 8 0.72 2.10 14.39
N SER A 9 -0.06 1.41 15.24
CA SER A 9 -0.11 1.65 16.69
C SER A 9 1.23 1.41 17.41
N ARG A 10 2.16 0.67 16.79
CA ARG A 10 3.53 0.48 17.25
C ARG A 10 4.53 1.45 16.61
N GLY A 11 4.06 2.47 15.89
CA GLY A 11 4.90 3.47 15.24
C GLY A 11 5.59 3.00 13.96
N VAL A 12 5.12 1.89 13.36
CA VAL A 12 5.74 1.25 12.18
C VAL A 12 4.83 1.40 10.96
N ILE A 13 5.39 1.82 9.82
CA ILE A 13 4.79 1.66 8.49
C ILE A 13 5.42 0.46 7.77
N LEU A 14 4.61 -0.28 7.01
CA LEU A 14 4.98 -1.56 6.39
C LEU A 14 5.66 -1.37 5.03
N ARG A 15 5.19 -0.43 4.22
CA ARG A 15 5.74 0.00 2.91
C ARG A 15 5.79 -1.05 1.78
N ASP A 16 5.47 -2.32 2.04
CA ASP A 16 5.50 -3.40 1.04
C ASP A 16 4.30 -4.37 1.14
N ILE A 17 3.10 -3.81 1.32
CA ILE A 17 1.84 -4.59 1.34
C ILE A 17 1.47 -4.99 -0.09
N LYS A 18 1.59 -6.29 -0.40
CA LYS A 18 1.26 -6.86 -1.71
C LYS A 18 0.99 -8.37 -1.61
N PRO A 19 0.34 -8.98 -2.62
CA PRO A 19 0.03 -10.40 -2.61
C PRO A 19 1.25 -11.30 -2.41
N GLU A 20 2.38 -10.95 -3.02
CA GLU A 20 3.62 -11.73 -3.00
C GLU A 20 4.23 -11.84 -1.59
N ASN A 21 3.91 -10.87 -0.71
CA ASN A 21 4.36 -10.81 0.68
C ASN A 21 3.27 -11.25 1.68
N SER A 22 2.30 -12.03 1.19
CA SER A 22 1.17 -12.50 1.99
C SER A 22 0.87 -13.99 1.77
N ALA A 23 0.34 -14.66 2.78
CA ALA A 23 -0.14 -16.03 2.67
C ALA A 23 -1.35 -16.25 3.57
N MET A 24 -2.21 -17.16 3.14
CA MET A 24 -3.29 -17.68 3.98
C MET A 24 -2.73 -18.67 4.98
N GLY A 25 -3.27 -18.66 6.20
CA GLY A 25 -3.02 -19.74 7.15
C GLY A 25 -3.51 -21.09 6.63
N VAL A 26 -3.13 -22.16 7.32
CA VAL A 26 -3.54 -23.53 6.98
C VAL A 26 -4.55 -24.07 7.98
N ARG A 27 -5.41 -25.00 7.55
CA ARG A 27 -6.41 -25.69 8.40
C ARG A 27 -7.33 -24.69 9.11
N ASP A 28 -7.41 -24.75 10.43
CA ASP A 28 -8.26 -23.89 11.26
C ASP A 28 -7.88 -22.40 11.15
N MET A 29 -6.68 -22.08 10.65
CA MET A 29 -6.18 -20.72 10.44
C MET A 29 -6.37 -20.24 8.99
N SER A 30 -7.07 -20.99 8.14
CA SER A 30 -7.32 -20.63 6.72
C SER A 30 -8.07 -19.32 6.51
N HIS A 31 -8.73 -18.81 7.54
CA HIS A 31 -9.40 -17.52 7.55
C HIS A 31 -8.47 -16.33 7.86
N ILE A 32 -7.18 -16.59 8.13
CA ILE A 32 -6.19 -15.58 8.53
C ILE A 32 -5.22 -15.31 7.39
N VAL A 33 -5.03 -14.03 7.07
CA VAL A 33 -3.95 -13.55 6.21
C VAL A 33 -2.74 -13.20 7.06
N TYR A 34 -1.60 -13.79 6.74
CA TYR A 34 -0.29 -13.46 7.28
C TYR A 34 0.46 -12.56 6.32
N LEU A 35 1.08 -11.51 6.86
CA LEU A 35 2.02 -10.65 6.13
C LEU A 35 3.44 -11.06 6.55
N PHE A 36 4.35 -11.11 5.59
CA PHE A 36 5.77 -11.39 5.80
C PHE A 36 6.62 -10.41 4.99
N ASP A 37 7.93 -10.48 5.18
CA ASP A 37 8.92 -9.56 4.61
C ASP A 37 8.73 -8.09 5.04
N PHE A 38 9.26 -7.80 6.23
CA PHE A 38 9.32 -6.44 6.79
C PHE A 38 10.65 -5.74 6.46
N GLY A 39 11.40 -6.20 5.45
CA GLY A 39 12.70 -5.63 5.09
C GLY A 39 12.62 -4.16 4.66
N LEU A 40 11.44 -3.72 4.22
CA LEU A 40 11.13 -2.33 3.89
C LEU A 40 10.34 -1.61 4.99
N ALA A 41 10.00 -2.23 6.12
CA ALA A 41 9.30 -1.53 7.18
C ALA A 41 10.15 -0.39 7.78
N LYS A 42 9.51 0.65 8.30
CA LYS A 42 10.19 1.83 8.86
C LYS A 42 9.42 2.42 10.03
N LEU A 43 10.13 2.98 11.01
CA LEU A 43 9.51 3.78 12.05
C LEU A 43 9.08 5.13 11.46
N TYR A 44 7.79 5.43 11.58
CA TYR A 44 7.22 6.73 11.17
C TYR A 44 7.01 7.67 12.36
N VAL A 45 7.22 7.16 13.58
CA VAL A 45 7.22 7.93 14.82
C VAL A 45 8.59 7.80 15.46
N ASP A 46 9.16 8.92 15.90
CA ASP A 46 10.38 8.92 16.69
C ASP A 46 10.10 8.28 18.08
N PRO A 47 10.80 7.21 18.47
CA PRO A 47 10.54 6.53 19.75
C PRO A 47 10.85 7.38 20.99
N SER A 48 11.70 8.39 20.85
CA SER A 48 12.12 9.26 21.95
C SER A 48 11.19 10.46 22.14
N THR A 49 10.70 11.05 21.06
CA THR A 49 9.82 12.24 21.12
C THR A 49 8.33 11.90 20.95
N GLY A 50 8.01 10.75 20.36
CA GLY A 50 6.65 10.40 19.98
C GLY A 50 6.11 11.21 18.79
N GLU A 51 6.95 11.99 18.13
CA GLU A 51 6.56 12.84 17.00
C GLU A 51 6.63 12.08 15.67
N HIS A 52 5.78 12.50 14.72
CA HIS A 52 5.80 11.95 13.36
C HIS A 52 7.09 12.38 12.65
N ILE A 53 7.66 11.49 11.82
CA ILE A 53 8.80 11.85 10.98
C ILE A 53 8.40 13.01 10.04
N PRO A 54 9.30 13.96 9.76
CA PRO A 54 8.98 15.07 8.87
C PRO A 54 8.75 14.57 7.44
N TYR A 55 7.83 15.22 6.73
CA TYR A 55 7.69 15.01 5.29
C TYR A 55 8.99 15.35 4.56
N ARG A 56 9.38 14.49 3.61
CA ARG A 56 10.52 14.71 2.73
C ARG A 56 10.16 14.34 1.32
N GLU A 57 10.48 15.20 0.36
CA GLU A 57 10.65 14.75 -1.01
C GLU A 57 11.89 13.87 -1.03
N CYS A 58 11.69 12.61 -1.39
CA CYS A 58 12.75 11.63 -1.41
C CYS A 58 12.98 11.24 -2.88
N HIS A 59 14.24 11.12 -3.27
CA HIS A 59 14.64 10.33 -4.43
C HIS A 59 15.40 9.12 -3.89
N VAL A 60 14.69 8.24 -3.20
CA VAL A 60 15.30 7.05 -2.59
C VAL A 60 14.98 5.86 -3.48
N ALA A 61 16.03 5.32 -4.09
CA ALA A 61 15.98 4.03 -4.76
C ALA A 61 16.00 2.92 -3.68
N LEU A 62 14.83 2.46 -3.24
CA LEU A 62 14.72 1.28 -2.38
C LEU A 62 14.80 0.02 -3.25
N GLY A 63 16.02 -0.25 -3.74
CA GLY A 63 16.37 -1.36 -4.62
C GLY A 63 15.68 -1.30 -5.99
N VAL A 64 14.36 -1.56 -6.00
CA VAL A 64 13.51 -1.65 -7.19
C VAL A 64 12.72 -0.36 -7.41
N PHE A 65 12.24 0.28 -6.34
CA PHE A 65 11.30 1.39 -6.41
C PHE A 65 11.98 2.75 -6.22
N GLU A 66 11.64 3.70 -7.08
CA GLU A 66 11.86 5.12 -6.83
C GLU A 66 10.65 5.67 -6.10
N LEU A 67 10.81 5.92 -4.81
CA LEU A 67 9.86 6.75 -4.08
C LEU A 67 10.18 8.20 -4.41
N GLN A 68 9.16 8.96 -4.82
CA GLN A 68 9.26 10.42 -5.07
C GLN A 68 8.95 11.24 -3.81
N SER A 69 8.39 10.60 -2.77
CA SER A 69 8.09 11.22 -1.49
C SER A 69 8.19 10.20 -0.36
N GLU A 70 8.38 10.68 0.86
CA GLU A 70 8.34 9.87 2.06
C GLU A 70 6.95 9.22 2.21
N GLN A 71 6.93 7.90 2.40
CA GLN A 71 5.70 7.14 2.61
C GLN A 71 5.23 7.27 4.06
N GLY A 72 3.93 7.39 4.24
CA GLY A 72 3.26 7.45 5.52
C GLY A 72 2.20 6.35 5.65
N ARG A 73 1.37 6.48 6.71
CA ARG A 73 0.31 5.50 6.99
C ARG A 73 -0.74 5.41 5.89
N ARG A 74 -1.05 6.53 5.24
CA ARG A 74 -2.00 6.58 4.12
C ARG A 74 -1.59 5.68 2.94
N ASP A 75 -0.28 5.58 2.69
CA ASP A 75 0.27 4.77 1.60
C ASP A 75 0.09 3.27 1.88
N ASP A 76 0.26 2.84 3.14
CA ASP A 76 -0.07 1.47 3.58
C ASP A 76 -1.58 1.17 3.44
N LEU A 77 -2.46 2.12 3.73
CA LEU A 77 -3.90 1.95 3.59
C LEU A 77 -4.34 1.86 2.12
N GLU A 78 -3.73 2.66 1.24
CA GLU A 78 -3.97 2.57 -0.20
C GLU A 78 -3.42 1.25 -0.76
N ALA A 79 -2.24 0.80 -0.31
CA ALA A 79 -1.69 -0.51 -0.66
C ALA A 79 -2.60 -1.67 -0.18
N LEU A 80 -3.18 -1.55 1.02
CA LEU A 80 -4.17 -2.50 1.52
C LEU A 80 -5.43 -2.53 0.65
N GLY A 81 -5.95 -1.37 0.22
CA GLY A 81 -7.08 -1.30 -0.71
C GLY A 81 -6.77 -2.03 -2.03
N ASN A 82 -5.58 -1.81 -2.59
CA ASN A 82 -5.13 -2.52 -3.79
C ASN A 82 -5.03 -4.04 -3.57
N PHE A 83 -4.55 -4.48 -2.41
CA PHE A 83 -4.48 -5.89 -2.03
C PHE A 83 -5.88 -6.52 -1.91
N LEU A 84 -6.84 -5.81 -1.32
CA LEU A 84 -8.24 -6.27 -1.22
C LEU A 84 -8.90 -6.36 -2.60
N LEU A 85 -8.65 -5.41 -3.51
CA LEU A 85 -9.09 -5.50 -4.90
C LEU A 85 -8.48 -6.72 -5.60
N TYR A 86 -7.21 -7.04 -5.33
CA TYR A 86 -6.60 -8.27 -5.86
C TYR A 86 -7.31 -9.52 -5.35
N LEU A 87 -7.64 -9.61 -4.07
CA LEU A 87 -8.39 -10.75 -3.52
C LEU A 87 -9.77 -10.89 -4.16
N LEU A 88 -10.43 -9.77 -4.48
CA LEU A 88 -11.75 -9.75 -5.10
C LEU A 88 -11.71 -10.17 -6.58
N HIS A 89 -10.77 -9.63 -7.35
CA HIS A 89 -10.74 -9.80 -8.82
C HIS A 89 -9.75 -10.86 -9.31
N SER A 90 -8.90 -11.40 -8.43
CA SER A 90 -7.79 -12.33 -8.72
C SER A 90 -6.71 -11.80 -9.67
N CYS A 91 -6.93 -10.65 -10.30
CA CYS A 91 -5.96 -9.94 -11.12
C CYS A 91 -6.19 -8.43 -11.07
N LEU A 92 -5.11 -7.67 -11.13
CA LEU A 92 -5.11 -6.22 -11.22
C LEU A 92 -4.60 -5.78 -12.60
N PRO A 93 -5.13 -4.68 -13.16
CA PRO A 93 -4.75 -4.19 -14.49
C PRO A 93 -3.25 -4.00 -14.69
N TRP A 94 -2.50 -3.72 -13.62
CA TRP A 94 -1.08 -3.41 -13.65
C TRP A 94 -0.12 -4.59 -13.40
N GLN A 95 -0.61 -5.82 -13.19
CA GLN A 95 0.28 -6.95 -12.80
C GLN A 95 1.12 -7.54 -13.95
N LYS A 96 0.68 -7.42 -15.21
CA LYS A 96 1.35 -8.06 -16.37
C LYS A 96 1.60 -7.10 -17.53
N ILE A 97 1.85 -5.83 -17.19
CA ILE A 97 2.15 -4.82 -18.20
C ILE A 97 3.54 -5.04 -18.80
N TYR A 98 3.63 -4.92 -20.13
CA TYR A 98 4.92 -4.91 -20.80
C TYR A 98 5.67 -3.62 -20.44
N ALA A 99 6.96 -3.76 -20.15
CA ALA A 99 7.88 -2.64 -20.02
C ALA A 99 9.30 -3.09 -20.40
N PRO A 100 10.08 -2.23 -21.09
CA PRO A 100 11.43 -2.55 -21.53
C PRO A 100 12.46 -2.59 -20.39
N SER A 101 12.15 -1.95 -19.27
CA SER A 101 13.00 -1.92 -18.07
C SER A 101 12.16 -2.01 -16.81
N LYS A 102 12.79 -2.43 -15.71
CA LYS A 102 12.18 -2.46 -14.38
C LYS A 102 11.68 -1.09 -13.94
N GLU A 103 12.46 -0.05 -14.18
CA GLU A 103 12.09 1.34 -13.91
C GLU A 103 10.82 1.75 -14.67
N THR A 104 10.76 1.44 -15.97
CA THR A 104 9.58 1.73 -16.79
C THR A 104 8.35 0.94 -16.32
N TYR A 105 8.53 -0.31 -15.89
CA TYR A 105 7.47 -1.14 -15.34
C TYR A 105 6.83 -0.46 -14.12
N LEU A 106 7.65 0.03 -13.20
CA LEU A 106 7.18 0.65 -11.95
C LEU A 106 6.52 1.99 -12.17
N ARG A 107 7.10 2.83 -13.04
CA ARG A 107 6.48 4.10 -13.42
C ARG A 107 5.08 3.87 -14.00
N ARG A 108 4.95 2.95 -14.96
CA ARG A 108 3.65 2.60 -15.57
C ARG A 108 2.68 2.01 -14.54
N MET A 109 3.16 1.15 -13.64
CA MET A 109 2.33 0.61 -12.55
C MET A 109 1.80 1.73 -11.65
N GLY A 110 2.64 2.70 -11.29
CA GLY A 110 2.26 3.87 -10.51
C GLY A 110 1.21 4.72 -11.23
N GLU A 111 1.44 5.05 -12.49
CA GLU A 111 0.49 5.78 -13.34
C GLU A 111 -0.87 5.08 -13.46
N MET A 112 -0.86 3.74 -13.54
CA MET A 112 -2.10 2.97 -13.58
C MET A 112 -2.89 3.04 -12.28
N LYS A 113 -2.21 3.06 -11.13
CA LYS A 113 -2.82 3.17 -9.80
C LYS A 113 -3.32 4.60 -9.50
N ALA A 114 -2.66 5.62 -10.05
CA ALA A 114 -2.96 7.04 -9.84
C ALA A 114 -4.21 7.56 -10.60
N GLU A 115 -5.25 6.73 -10.80
CA GLU A 115 -6.51 7.06 -11.51
C GLU A 115 -6.53 6.89 -13.03
N SER A 116 -5.83 5.87 -13.56
CA SER A 116 -6.06 5.47 -14.94
C SER A 116 -7.52 5.06 -15.21
N ALA A 117 -7.93 5.07 -16.48
CA ALA A 117 -9.23 4.54 -16.89
C ALA A 117 -9.44 3.09 -16.40
N ALA A 118 -8.40 2.26 -16.46
CA ALA A 118 -8.46 0.89 -15.98
C ALA A 118 -8.70 0.78 -14.46
N PHE A 119 -8.15 1.70 -13.66
CA PHE A 119 -8.42 1.75 -12.23
C PHE A 119 -9.86 2.18 -11.93
N ARG A 120 -10.37 3.19 -12.64
CA ARG A 120 -11.77 3.62 -12.52
C ARG A 120 -12.75 2.52 -12.91
N ASP A 121 -12.47 1.80 -13.99
CA ASP A 121 -13.29 0.65 -14.42
C ASP A 121 -13.24 -0.49 -13.39
N LEU A 122 -12.09 -0.73 -12.76
CA LEU A 122 -11.95 -1.71 -11.69
C LEU A 122 -12.83 -1.33 -10.48
N LEU A 123 -12.79 -0.06 -10.06
CA LEU A 123 -13.63 0.44 -8.96
C LEU A 123 -15.11 0.39 -9.31
N ALA A 124 -15.50 0.74 -10.54
CA ALA A 124 -16.89 0.71 -11.00
C ALA A 124 -17.50 -0.72 -11.00
N ARG A 125 -16.66 -1.75 -11.11
CA ARG A 125 -17.07 -3.17 -11.00
C ARG A 125 -16.91 -3.74 -9.60
N SER A 126 -16.55 -2.92 -8.62
CA SER A 126 -16.35 -3.30 -7.22
C SER A 126 -17.44 -2.67 -6.34
N PRO A 127 -17.64 -3.15 -5.10
CA PRO A 127 -18.48 -2.46 -4.12
C PRO A 127 -18.08 -0.99 -3.95
N ALA A 128 -19.06 -0.11 -3.76
CA ALA A 128 -18.84 1.34 -3.71
C ALA A 128 -17.92 1.77 -2.55
N GLU A 129 -17.83 0.95 -1.51
CA GLU A 129 -16.95 1.12 -0.36
C GLU A 129 -15.48 1.17 -0.77
N PHE A 130 -15.08 0.52 -1.87
CA PHE A 130 -13.72 0.65 -2.38
C PHE A 130 -13.42 2.06 -2.86
N THR A 131 -14.32 2.68 -3.63
CA THR A 131 -14.16 4.07 -4.07
C THR A 131 -14.03 4.99 -2.86
N THR A 132 -14.94 4.86 -1.89
CA THR A 132 -14.88 5.63 -0.63
C THR A 132 -13.58 5.39 0.13
N HIS A 133 -13.07 4.16 0.17
CA HIS A 133 -11.80 3.83 0.81
C HIS A 133 -10.61 4.53 0.15
N PHE A 134 -10.51 4.48 -1.19
CA PHE A 134 -9.42 5.14 -1.91
C PHE A 134 -9.49 6.67 -1.81
N ASP A 135 -10.70 7.24 -1.93
CA ASP A 135 -10.92 8.68 -1.74
C ASP A 135 -10.49 9.11 -0.33
N HIS A 136 -10.86 8.33 0.69
CA HIS A 136 -10.43 8.57 2.06
C HIS A 136 -8.90 8.52 2.19
N CYS A 137 -8.25 7.44 1.71
CA CYS A 137 -6.80 7.28 1.80
C CYS A 137 -6.06 8.47 1.17
N ARG A 138 -6.53 8.95 0.01
CA ARG A 138 -5.92 10.07 -0.73
C ARG A 138 -6.19 11.43 -0.11
N SER A 139 -7.29 11.56 0.64
CA SER A 139 -7.60 12.78 1.39
C SER A 139 -6.73 12.96 2.64
N LEU A 140 -6.15 11.88 3.18
CA LEU A 140 -5.34 11.92 4.38
C LEU A 140 -4.05 12.71 4.18
N LYS A 141 -3.76 13.62 5.12
CA LYS A 141 -2.47 14.30 5.17
C LYS A 141 -1.39 13.31 5.63
N PHE A 142 -0.14 13.59 5.27
CA PHE A 142 1.00 12.74 5.60
C PHE A 142 1.10 12.42 7.10
N GLU A 143 0.90 13.42 7.96
CA GLU A 143 1.02 13.30 9.41
C GLU A 143 -0.29 12.95 10.13
N GLU A 144 -1.39 12.81 9.39
CA GLU A 144 -2.74 12.69 9.95
C GLU A 144 -2.89 11.43 10.80
N LYS A 145 -3.31 11.59 12.06
CA LYS A 145 -3.65 10.45 12.91
C LYS A 145 -5.00 9.88 12.48
N LEU A 146 -4.97 8.62 12.08
CA LEU A 146 -6.18 7.81 11.89
C LEU A 146 -6.88 7.72 13.25
N ASN A 147 -8.14 8.16 13.30
CA ASN A 147 -9.00 8.08 14.49
C ASN A 147 -9.61 6.68 14.61
#